data_AF-A0A979FWY1-F1
#
_entry.id   AF-A0A979FWY1-F1
#
_cell.length_a   1.000
_cell.length_b   1.000
_cell.length_c   1.000
_cell.angle_alpha   90.00
_cell.angle_beta   90.00
_cell.angle_gamma   90.00
#
_symmetry.space_group_name_H-M   'P 1'
#
loop_
_entity.id
_entity.type
_entity.pdbx_description
1 polymer ?
#
loop_
_entity_poly.entity_id
_entity_poly.type
_entity_poly.pdbx_seq_one_letter_code
_entity_poly.pdbx_strand_id
1 'polypeptide(L)'
;MDVWPLRLRQYSLASMLRLQLLSRNSVVFFSKSCSENLLQYQKGIFHQCLSFSTENTSKKGPLHGVKILDLTRVLAGPFATMVLSDLGASVIKVEKPGMGDETRTWGPPFVGSESCYFLGINRNKSSLAVDLKTPEGVDILKSLAAQCDVFMENFVPGSLARVGLSYDDLQASCPGLIYCSLTGYGPTGPYSKRPGYDVMAASIGGLMSVTGPAQGPPCKVGIAMTDLATALFAHGAIMAALIERSKTGRGQKIDCDLLSTQVACMTNLASSYLNGNVEERNPT
;
A
#
# COMPACT_ATOMS: atom_id res chain seq x y z
N MET A 1 29.71 12.99 -34.33
CA MET A 1 29.29 11.98 -33.34
C MET A 1 27.78 11.96 -33.38
N ASP A 2 27.23 11.06 -34.19
CA ASP A 2 25.81 10.98 -34.47
C ASP A 2 25.06 10.39 -33.28
N VAL A 3 24.13 11.18 -32.76
CA VAL A 3 23.24 10.80 -31.66
C VAL A 3 22.11 9.97 -32.28
N TRP A 4 22.01 8.71 -31.88
CA TRP A 4 20.98 7.75 -32.26
C TRP A 4 19.55 8.36 -32.29
N PRO A 5 18.78 8.22 -33.39
CA PRO A 5 17.36 8.53 -33.36
C PRO A 5 16.61 7.34 -32.76
N LEU A 6 16.42 7.33 -31.44
CA LEU A 6 15.46 6.45 -30.78
C LEU A 6 14.04 6.89 -31.17
N ARG A 7 13.51 6.31 -32.26
CA ARG A 7 12.07 6.27 -32.49
C ARG A 7 11.45 5.46 -31.35
N LEU A 8 10.85 6.15 -30.38
CA LEU A 8 9.93 5.56 -29.40
C LEU A 8 8.79 4.86 -30.17
N ARG A 9 8.94 3.56 -30.45
CA ARG A 9 7.81 2.74 -30.90
C ARG A 9 6.82 2.71 -29.75
N GLN A 10 5.61 3.24 -29.97
CA GLN A 10 4.48 3.01 -29.08
C GLN A 10 4.22 1.50 -29.03
N TYR A 11 4.73 0.83 -28.00
CA TYR A 11 4.27 -0.52 -27.68
C TYR A 11 2.84 -0.38 -27.18
N SER A 12 1.91 -1.15 -27.75
CA SER A 12 0.55 -1.19 -27.20
C SER A 12 0.64 -1.67 -25.75
N LEU A 13 -0.14 -1.06 -24.86
CA LEU A 13 -0.23 -1.46 -23.44
C LEU A 13 -0.44 -2.98 -23.29
N ALA A 14 -1.19 -3.58 -24.22
CA ALA A 14 -1.45 -5.02 -24.29
C ALA A 14 -0.21 -5.89 -24.53
N SER A 15 0.81 -5.36 -25.22
CA SER A 15 2.05 -6.07 -25.52
C SER A 15 2.99 -6.15 -24.32
N MET A 16 3.00 -5.15 -23.44
CA MET A 16 3.83 -5.13 -22.23
C MET A 16 3.21 -5.92 -21.07
N LEU A 17 1.88 -5.92 -20.95
CA LEU A 17 1.17 -6.53 -19.80
C LEU A 17 1.09 -8.06 -19.82
N ARG A 18 1.25 -8.72 -20.98
CA ARG A 18 1.19 -10.19 -21.08
C ARG A 18 2.28 -10.94 -20.29
N LEU A 19 3.33 -10.25 -19.84
CA LEU A 19 4.44 -10.84 -19.08
C LEU A 19 4.21 -10.90 -17.56
N GLN A 20 3.24 -10.17 -17.00
CA GLN A 20 3.09 -10.02 -15.53
C GLN A 20 2.00 -10.91 -14.88
N LEU A 21 1.07 -11.50 -15.62
CA LEU A 21 -0.18 -12.07 -15.07
C LEU A 21 -0.16 -13.57 -14.72
N LEU A 22 1.02 -14.19 -14.54
CA LEU A 22 1.13 -15.61 -14.17
C LEU A 22 1.62 -15.79 -12.72
N SER A 23 0.82 -15.39 -11.72
CA SER A 23 1.06 -15.82 -10.32
C SER A 23 -0.25 -16.06 -9.55
N ARG A 24 -0.22 -17.14 -8.77
CA ARG A 24 -1.36 -17.87 -8.19
C ARG A 24 -1.89 -17.16 -6.93
N ASN A 25 -3.22 -17.17 -6.74
CA ASN A 25 -3.87 -16.72 -5.51
C ASN A 25 -4.53 -17.91 -4.80
N SER A 26 -4.49 -17.90 -3.46
CA SER A 26 -5.32 -18.76 -2.60
C SER A 26 -6.09 -17.85 -1.64
N VAL A 27 -7.42 -17.99 -1.62
CA VAL A 27 -8.32 -17.24 -0.74
C VAL A 27 -8.92 -18.22 0.26
N VAL A 28 -8.90 -17.87 1.56
CA VAL A 28 -9.56 -18.65 2.62
C VAL A 28 -10.70 -17.79 3.19
N PHE A 29 -11.93 -18.30 3.10
CA PHE A 29 -13.12 -17.67 3.67
C PHE A 29 -13.49 -18.32 5.02
N PHE A 30 -13.92 -17.51 6.00
CA PHE A 30 -14.57 -18.00 7.21
C PHE A 30 -15.94 -17.34 7.39
N SER A 31 -16.97 -18.15 7.58
CA SER A 31 -18.36 -17.74 7.86
C SER A 31 -18.82 -18.32 9.19
N LYS A 32 -19.60 -17.55 9.96
CA LYS A 32 -20.09 -17.88 11.31
C LYS A 32 -21.18 -18.96 11.27
N SER A 33 -20.96 -20.08 11.95
CA SER A 33 -21.98 -20.79 12.75
C SER A 33 -21.33 -21.83 13.67
N CYS A 34 -21.37 -21.59 14.98
CA CYS A 34 -21.55 -22.55 16.09
C CYS A 34 -20.95 -21.98 17.39
N SER A 35 -21.84 -21.69 18.34
CA SER A 35 -21.54 -21.32 19.72
C SER A 35 -21.11 -22.55 20.54
N GLU A 36 -20.34 -22.27 21.60
CA GLU A 36 -19.96 -23.13 22.75
C GLU A 36 -18.64 -23.93 22.73
N ASN A 37 -17.85 -23.92 21.64
CA ASN A 37 -16.48 -24.53 21.63
C ASN A 37 -15.31 -23.52 21.47
N LEU A 38 -15.55 -22.22 21.71
CA LEU A 38 -14.66 -21.12 21.29
C LEU A 38 -13.20 -21.20 21.81
N LEU A 39 -12.95 -21.62 23.04
CA LEU A 39 -11.60 -21.56 23.63
C LEU A 39 -10.63 -22.63 23.10
N GLN A 40 -11.14 -23.82 22.73
CA GLN A 40 -10.33 -24.88 22.14
C GLN A 40 -10.13 -24.64 20.63
N TYR A 41 -11.16 -24.13 19.95
CA TYR A 41 -11.16 -23.85 18.51
C TYR A 41 -10.27 -22.64 18.16
N GLN A 42 -10.24 -21.59 19.00
CA GLN A 42 -9.32 -20.46 18.82
C GLN A 42 -7.86 -20.88 18.90
N LYS A 43 -7.48 -21.78 19.83
CA LYS A 43 -6.09 -22.29 19.92
C LYS A 43 -5.68 -23.14 18.71
N GLY A 44 -6.60 -23.94 18.16
CA GLY A 44 -6.36 -24.73 16.95
C GLY A 44 -6.26 -23.87 15.67
N ILE A 45 -7.14 -22.88 15.50
CA ILE A 45 -7.13 -21.95 14.36
C ILE A 45 -5.89 -21.05 14.39
N PHE A 46 -5.46 -20.59 15.57
CA PHE A 46 -4.20 -19.87 15.72
C PHE A 46 -3.02 -20.70 15.19
N HIS A 47 -2.94 -21.98 15.57
CA HIS A 47 -1.88 -22.87 15.10
C HIS A 47 -1.95 -23.19 13.60
N GLN A 48 -3.15 -23.29 13.03
CA GLN A 48 -3.35 -23.66 11.62
C GLN A 48 -3.20 -22.48 10.65
N CYS A 49 -3.45 -21.26 11.13
CA CYS A 49 -3.05 -20.03 10.43
C CYS A 49 -1.52 -19.82 10.49
N LEU A 50 -0.85 -20.42 11.48
CA LEU A 50 0.61 -20.37 11.66
C LEU A 50 1.37 -21.49 10.92
N SER A 51 0.71 -22.59 10.56
CA SER A 51 1.29 -23.63 9.72
C SER A 51 1.26 -23.23 8.24
N PHE A 52 2.06 -22.22 7.89
CA PHE A 52 2.39 -21.93 6.49
C PHE A 52 3.24 -23.08 5.95
N SER A 53 2.65 -24.01 5.21
CA SER A 53 3.41 -24.98 4.43
C SER A 53 4.13 -24.25 3.30
N THR A 54 5.40 -23.91 3.52
CA THR A 54 6.32 -23.50 2.46
C THR A 54 6.76 -24.74 1.68
N GLU A 55 5.86 -25.36 0.93
CA GLU A 55 6.26 -26.29 -0.12
C GLU A 55 6.21 -25.59 -1.47
N ASN A 56 7.27 -24.83 -1.76
CA ASN A 56 7.89 -24.87 -3.08
C ASN A 56 9.34 -24.33 -3.05
N THR A 57 10.24 -25.11 -3.63
CA THR A 57 11.70 -24.93 -3.60
C THR A 57 12.21 -23.95 -4.68
N SER A 58 13.08 -23.03 -4.25
CA SER A 58 14.42 -22.76 -4.87
C SER A 58 14.82 -21.31 -5.22
N LYS A 59 13.97 -20.28 -5.06
CA LYS A 59 14.46 -18.89 -4.90
C LYS A 59 13.58 -18.09 -3.94
N LYS A 60 13.94 -18.15 -2.66
CA LYS A 60 13.42 -17.25 -1.64
C LYS A 60 13.90 -15.82 -1.97
N GLY A 61 12.97 -14.88 -2.19
CA GLY A 61 13.30 -13.48 -2.50
C GLY A 61 14.02 -12.77 -1.35
N PRO A 62 14.58 -11.56 -1.58
CA PRO A 62 15.35 -10.84 -0.57
C PRO A 62 14.57 -10.50 0.72
N LEU A 63 13.24 -10.46 0.67
CA LEU A 63 12.37 -10.24 1.83
C LEU A 63 11.78 -11.54 2.41
N HIS A 64 12.34 -12.70 2.07
CA HIS A 64 11.90 -13.95 2.68
C HIS A 64 12.01 -13.89 4.20
N GLY A 65 10.91 -14.24 4.87
CA GLY A 65 10.78 -14.19 6.33
C GLY A 65 10.18 -12.89 6.85
N VAL A 66 10.11 -11.83 6.04
CA VAL A 66 9.41 -10.59 6.40
C VAL A 66 7.91 -10.80 6.31
N LYS A 67 7.19 -10.46 7.38
CA LYS A 67 5.73 -10.54 7.48
C LYS A 67 5.10 -9.15 7.54
N ILE A 68 4.10 -8.91 6.69
CA ILE A 68 3.42 -7.61 6.59
C ILE A 68 1.93 -7.80 6.86
N LEU A 69 1.40 -7.03 7.81
CA LEU A 69 -0.04 -6.89 8.02
C LEU A 69 -0.52 -5.63 7.28
N ASP A 70 -1.26 -5.83 6.19
CA ASP A 70 -1.70 -4.80 5.26
C ASP A 70 -3.18 -4.47 5.49
N LEU A 71 -3.47 -3.39 6.23
CA LEU A 71 -4.82 -2.86 6.42
C LEU A 71 -5.17 -1.79 5.37
N THR A 72 -4.31 -1.61 4.37
CA THR A 72 -4.49 -0.54 3.39
C THR A 72 -5.55 -0.90 2.35
N ARG A 73 -6.16 0.15 1.81
CA ARG A 73 -7.22 0.05 0.79
C ARG A 73 -6.88 0.87 -0.44
N VAL A 74 -7.58 0.59 -1.54
CA VAL A 74 -7.50 1.35 -2.79
C VAL A 74 -6.19 1.12 -3.53
N LEU A 75 -5.22 2.05 -3.56
CA LEU A 75 -4.08 1.94 -4.48
C LEU A 75 -2.72 2.10 -3.82
N ALA A 76 -2.40 3.25 -3.22
CA ALA A 76 -1.05 3.55 -2.76
C ALA A 76 -0.49 2.49 -1.78
N GLY A 77 -1.26 2.18 -0.74
CA GLY A 77 -0.89 1.15 0.23
C GLY A 77 -0.82 -0.25 -0.39
N PRO A 78 -1.88 -0.73 -1.07
CA PRO A 78 -1.86 -2.06 -1.67
C PRO A 78 -0.73 -2.24 -2.68
N PHE A 79 -0.40 -1.22 -3.47
CA PHE A 79 0.71 -1.28 -4.41
C PHE A 79 2.06 -1.40 -3.68
N ALA A 80 2.30 -0.64 -2.61
CA ALA A 80 3.53 -0.71 -1.83
C ALA A 80 3.77 -2.12 -1.26
N THR A 81 2.75 -2.70 -0.62
CA THR A 81 2.87 -4.04 -0.01
C THR A 81 2.93 -5.14 -1.07
N MET A 82 2.29 -4.96 -2.23
CA MET A 82 2.44 -5.88 -3.36
C MET A 82 3.88 -5.90 -3.87
N VAL A 83 4.53 -4.74 -4.04
CA VAL A 83 5.93 -4.69 -4.48
C VAL A 83 6.85 -5.36 -3.45
N LEU A 84 6.60 -5.17 -2.15
CA LEU A 84 7.32 -5.90 -1.09
C LEU A 84 7.06 -7.42 -1.16
N SER A 85 5.84 -7.84 -1.50
CA SER A 85 5.50 -9.25 -1.68
C SER A 85 6.18 -9.88 -2.89
N ASP A 86 6.30 -9.15 -4.00
CA ASP A 86 7.06 -9.58 -5.18
C ASP A 86 8.56 -9.80 -4.84
N LEU A 87 9.08 -9.12 -3.82
CA LEU A 87 10.43 -9.32 -3.27
C LEU A 87 10.50 -10.46 -2.23
N GLY A 88 9.41 -11.18 -1.97
CA GLY A 88 9.37 -12.37 -1.12
C GLY A 88 8.81 -12.17 0.28
N ALA A 89 8.27 -10.99 0.61
CA ALA A 89 7.57 -10.77 1.87
C ALA A 89 6.21 -11.50 1.89
N SER A 90 5.85 -12.08 3.04
CA SER A 90 4.53 -12.66 3.27
C SER A 90 3.56 -11.55 3.71
N VAL A 91 2.54 -11.29 2.89
CA VAL A 91 1.59 -10.19 3.14
C VAL A 91 0.21 -10.74 3.44
N ILE A 92 -0.35 -10.34 4.59
CA ILE A 92 -1.73 -10.60 4.98
C ILE A 92 -2.51 -9.30 4.77
N LYS A 93 -3.36 -9.28 3.74
CA LYS A 93 -4.31 -8.19 3.50
C LYS A 93 -5.52 -8.36 4.40
N VAL A 94 -5.78 -7.37 5.24
CA VAL A 94 -6.95 -7.31 6.12
C VAL A 94 -8.06 -6.55 5.40
N GLU A 95 -9.24 -7.18 5.30
CA GLU A 95 -10.37 -6.64 4.55
C GLU A 95 -11.65 -6.60 5.38
N LYS A 96 -12.62 -5.80 4.93
CA LYS A 96 -13.94 -5.73 5.58
C LYS A 96 -14.74 -7.00 5.25
N PRO A 97 -15.37 -7.66 6.23
CA PRO A 97 -16.27 -8.77 5.96
C PRO A 97 -17.40 -8.40 4.99
N GLY A 98 -17.73 -9.32 4.07
CA GLY A 98 -18.80 -9.18 3.08
C GLY A 98 -18.45 -8.29 1.87
N MET A 99 -17.75 -7.17 2.09
CA MET A 99 -17.45 -6.21 1.02
C MET A 99 -16.01 -6.32 0.47
N GLY A 100 -15.06 -6.67 1.32
CA GLY A 100 -13.64 -6.64 0.98
C GLY A 100 -13.06 -5.22 0.85
N ASP A 101 -11.96 -5.12 0.11
CA ASP A 101 -11.42 -3.86 -0.43
C ASP A 101 -12.34 -3.29 -1.51
N GLU A 102 -12.53 -1.97 -1.53
CA GLU A 102 -13.39 -1.29 -2.49
C GLU A 102 -13.01 -1.61 -3.96
N THR A 103 -11.72 -1.79 -4.25
CA THR A 103 -11.22 -2.10 -5.60
C THR A 103 -11.65 -3.45 -6.14
N ARG A 104 -12.16 -4.37 -5.31
CA ARG A 104 -12.73 -5.65 -5.77
C ARG A 104 -13.91 -5.46 -6.71
N THR A 105 -14.63 -4.35 -6.56
CA THR A 105 -15.82 -4.02 -7.37
C THR A 105 -15.53 -3.05 -8.51
N TRP A 106 -14.29 -2.55 -8.63
CA TRP A 106 -13.93 -1.53 -9.62
C TRP A 106 -13.65 -2.14 -10.98
N GLY A 107 -14.68 -2.23 -11.81
CA GLY A 107 -14.57 -2.64 -13.21
C GLY A 107 -15.62 -1.96 -14.08
N PRO A 108 -15.75 -2.35 -15.36
CA PRO A 108 -14.95 -3.37 -16.06
C PRO A 108 -13.48 -2.96 -16.34
N PRO A 109 -12.58 -3.91 -16.70
CA PRO A 109 -12.84 -5.34 -16.91
C PRO A 109 -12.72 -6.19 -15.64
N PHE A 110 -13.33 -7.37 -15.69
CA PHE A 110 -13.27 -8.41 -14.67
C PHE A 110 -12.65 -9.68 -15.25
N VAL A 111 -11.91 -10.43 -14.43
CA VAL A 111 -11.51 -11.82 -14.72
C VAL A 111 -12.33 -12.74 -13.81
N GLY A 112 -13.35 -13.40 -14.38
CA GLY A 112 -14.37 -14.06 -13.56
C GLY A 112 -15.12 -13.03 -12.70
N SER A 113 -15.18 -13.25 -11.39
CA SER A 113 -15.78 -12.31 -10.42
C SER A 113 -14.80 -11.25 -9.89
N GLU A 114 -13.51 -11.34 -10.24
CA GLU A 114 -12.48 -10.46 -9.67
C GLU A 114 -12.20 -9.25 -10.58
N SER A 115 -12.17 -8.06 -9.99
CA SER A 115 -11.78 -6.84 -10.71
C SER A 115 -10.32 -6.92 -11.18
N CYS A 116 -10.06 -6.55 -12.44
CA CYS A 116 -8.69 -6.39 -12.94
C CYS A 116 -7.91 -5.33 -12.15
N TYR A 117 -8.58 -4.33 -11.57
CA TYR A 117 -7.96 -3.32 -10.72
C TYR A 117 -7.42 -3.97 -9.44
N PHE A 118 -8.26 -4.74 -8.74
CA PHE A 118 -7.86 -5.45 -7.53
C PHE A 118 -6.71 -6.42 -7.80
N LEU A 119 -6.81 -7.21 -8.88
CA LEU A 119 -5.78 -8.17 -9.28
C LEU A 119 -4.44 -7.49 -9.61
N GLY A 120 -4.48 -6.30 -10.22
CA GLY A 120 -3.28 -5.55 -10.61
C GLY A 120 -2.42 -5.08 -9.44
N ILE A 121 -2.98 -4.98 -8.23
CA ILE A 121 -2.33 -4.36 -7.07
C ILE A 121 -2.33 -5.24 -5.80
N ASN A 122 -2.80 -6.49 -5.89
CA ASN A 122 -2.88 -7.41 -4.73
C ASN A 122 -2.39 -8.83 -5.00
N ARG A 123 -1.61 -9.07 -6.08
CA ARG A 123 -0.97 -10.38 -6.29
C ARG A 123 -0.03 -10.74 -5.12
N ASN A 124 0.18 -12.04 -4.91
CA ASN A 124 1.07 -12.62 -3.89
C ASN A 124 0.64 -12.37 -2.43
N LYS A 125 -0.53 -11.76 -2.19
CA LYS A 125 -1.08 -11.55 -0.85
C LYS A 125 -2.07 -12.66 -0.46
N SER A 126 -2.06 -13.02 0.81
CA SER A 126 -3.18 -13.72 1.45
C SER A 126 -4.21 -12.70 1.93
N SER A 127 -5.48 -13.08 2.00
CA SER A 127 -6.58 -12.21 2.44
C SER A 127 -7.21 -12.77 3.72
N LEU A 128 -7.53 -11.87 4.66
CA LEU A 128 -8.26 -12.17 5.89
C LEU A 128 -9.32 -11.09 6.12
N ALA A 129 -10.58 -11.49 6.25
CA ALA A 129 -11.66 -10.57 6.59
C ALA A 129 -11.78 -10.40 8.11
N VAL A 130 -11.66 -9.16 8.62
CA VAL A 130 -11.77 -8.85 10.05
C VAL A 130 -12.62 -7.60 10.26
N ASP A 131 -13.59 -7.66 11.18
CA ASP A 131 -14.39 -6.50 11.54
C ASP A 131 -13.70 -5.68 12.64
N LEU A 132 -13.13 -4.53 12.25
CA LEU A 132 -12.51 -3.56 13.14
C LEU A 132 -13.49 -2.89 14.13
N LYS A 133 -14.80 -3.10 13.98
CA LYS A 133 -15.83 -2.55 14.88
C LYS A 133 -16.09 -3.43 16.10
N THR A 134 -15.60 -4.67 16.12
CA THR A 134 -15.79 -5.57 17.27
C THR A 134 -14.50 -5.71 18.08
N PRO A 135 -14.58 -5.86 19.41
CA PRO A 135 -13.41 -6.10 20.25
C PRO A 135 -12.59 -7.31 19.79
N GLU A 136 -13.26 -8.39 19.37
CA GLU A 136 -12.60 -9.61 18.90
C GLU A 136 -11.80 -9.36 17.62
N GLY A 137 -12.31 -8.54 16.71
CA GLY A 137 -11.58 -8.17 15.49
C GLY A 137 -10.33 -7.35 15.80
N VAL A 138 -10.42 -6.42 16.76
CA VAL A 138 -9.26 -5.66 17.25
C VAL A 138 -8.22 -6.58 17.89
N ASP A 139 -8.65 -7.53 18.72
CA ASP A 139 -7.74 -8.48 19.41
C ASP A 139 -7.04 -9.41 18.42
N ILE A 140 -7.73 -9.86 17.37
CA ILE A 140 -7.12 -10.60 16.25
C ILE A 140 -6.01 -9.76 15.60
N LEU A 141 -6.27 -8.49 15.31
CA LEU A 141 -5.29 -7.63 14.64
C LEU A 141 -4.10 -7.28 15.52
N LYS A 142 -4.30 -7.07 16.83
CA LYS A 142 -3.19 -6.92 17.79
C LYS A 142 -2.32 -8.18 17.82
N SER A 143 -2.95 -9.35 17.87
CA SER A 143 -2.26 -10.64 17.88
C SER A 143 -1.49 -10.91 16.58
N LEU A 144 -2.02 -10.49 15.43
CA LEU A 144 -1.33 -10.58 14.14
C LEU A 144 -0.19 -9.57 14.04
N ALA A 145 -0.41 -8.32 14.49
CA ALA A 145 0.60 -7.27 14.49
C ALA A 145 1.83 -7.68 15.31
N ALA A 146 1.63 -8.34 16.46
CA ALA A 146 2.71 -8.86 17.31
C ALA A 146 3.59 -9.93 16.64
N GLN A 147 3.13 -10.51 15.53
CA GLN A 147 3.84 -11.53 14.77
C GLN A 147 4.34 -11.02 13.42
N CYS A 148 4.07 -9.76 13.09
CA CYS A 148 4.46 -9.12 11.85
C CYS A 148 5.64 -8.17 12.07
N ASP A 149 6.40 -7.97 11.00
CA ASP A 149 7.50 -7.03 10.95
C ASP A 149 7.04 -5.62 10.60
N VAL A 150 6.00 -5.55 9.75
CA VAL A 150 5.45 -4.30 9.24
C VAL A 150 3.94 -4.31 9.45
N PHE A 151 3.41 -3.23 10.02
CA PHE A 151 1.99 -2.90 10.07
C PHE A 151 1.76 -1.71 9.16
N MET A 152 0.93 -1.86 8.12
CA MET A 152 0.67 -0.78 7.16
C MET A 152 -0.82 -0.43 7.11
N GLU A 153 -1.11 0.87 7.15
CA GLU A 153 -2.48 1.38 7.19
C GLU A 153 -2.61 2.71 6.43
N ASN A 154 -3.83 3.01 5.96
CA ASN A 154 -4.12 4.26 5.26
C ASN A 154 -5.44 4.92 5.70
N PHE A 155 -5.73 4.85 7.00
CA PHE A 155 -6.88 5.54 7.59
C PHE A 155 -6.57 7.01 7.84
N VAL A 156 -7.62 7.82 8.00
CA VAL A 156 -7.46 9.22 8.42
C VAL A 156 -6.76 9.26 9.79
N PRO A 157 -5.71 10.10 9.98
CA PRO A 157 -4.95 10.21 11.22
C PRO A 157 -5.79 10.20 12.50
N GLY A 158 -5.45 9.27 13.41
CA GLY A 158 -6.14 9.06 14.68
C GLY A 158 -7.32 8.08 14.61
N SER A 159 -7.64 7.53 13.44
CA SER A 159 -8.75 6.56 13.33
C SER A 159 -8.48 5.26 14.07
N LEU A 160 -7.28 4.71 13.94
CA LEU A 160 -6.89 3.46 14.60
C LEU A 160 -6.59 3.64 16.10
N ALA A 161 -6.25 4.85 16.54
CA ALA A 161 -6.09 5.15 17.97
C ALA A 161 -7.38 4.91 18.75
N ARG A 162 -8.56 5.15 18.14
CA ARG A 162 -9.87 4.90 18.78
C ARG A 162 -10.14 3.44 19.10
N VAL A 163 -9.41 2.52 18.47
CA VAL A 163 -9.54 1.06 18.66
C VAL A 163 -8.25 0.45 19.21
N GLY A 164 -7.29 1.26 19.67
CA GLY A 164 -6.05 0.76 20.26
C GLY A 164 -5.10 0.10 19.25
N LEU A 165 -5.08 0.57 18.00
CA LEU A 165 -4.20 0.10 16.92
C LEU A 165 -3.29 1.23 16.40
N SER A 166 -3.03 2.26 17.21
CA SER A 166 -2.04 3.28 16.88
C SER A 166 -0.61 2.73 17.00
N TYR A 167 0.36 3.49 16.49
CA TYR A 167 1.77 3.15 16.68
C TYR A 167 2.12 3.01 18.17
N ASP A 168 1.68 3.94 19.02
CA ASP A 168 2.01 3.93 20.45
C ASP A 168 1.39 2.72 21.16
N ASP A 169 0.17 2.32 20.77
CA ASP A 169 -0.50 1.12 21.32
C ASP A 169 0.27 -0.16 20.99
N LEU A 170 0.75 -0.28 19.74
CA LEU A 170 1.41 -1.49 19.26
C LEU A 170 2.89 -1.54 19.67
N GLN A 171 3.60 -0.41 19.65
CA GLN A 171 5.03 -0.33 19.92
C GLN A 171 5.39 -0.83 21.32
N ALA A 172 4.51 -0.59 22.32
CA ALA A 172 4.71 -1.04 23.69
C ALA A 172 4.83 -2.57 23.81
N SER A 173 4.11 -3.31 22.96
CA SER A 173 4.13 -4.78 22.90
C SER A 173 5.05 -5.33 21.80
N CYS A 174 5.36 -4.51 20.81
CA CYS A 174 6.06 -4.89 19.58
C CYS A 174 7.19 -3.89 19.29
N PRO A 175 8.28 -3.84 20.09
CA PRO A 175 9.32 -2.81 19.96
C PRO A 175 10.10 -2.87 18.64
N GLY A 176 10.03 -3.99 17.92
CA GLY A 176 10.60 -4.19 16.58
C GLY A 176 9.65 -3.90 15.42
N LEU A 177 8.42 -3.44 15.68
CA LEU A 177 7.41 -3.22 14.65
C LEU A 177 7.69 -1.96 13.84
N ILE A 178 7.70 -2.08 12.51
CA ILE A 178 7.69 -0.93 11.61
C ILE A 178 6.23 -0.59 11.32
N TYR A 179 5.81 0.60 11.73
CA TYR A 179 4.43 1.07 11.51
C TYR A 179 4.43 2.10 10.40
N CYS A 180 3.80 1.79 9.27
CA CYS A 180 3.71 2.69 8.12
C CYS A 180 2.29 3.23 7.95
N SER A 181 2.12 4.52 8.20
CA SER A 181 0.89 5.27 7.94
C SER A 181 0.98 5.97 6.58
N LEU A 182 0.02 5.73 5.70
CA LEU A 182 -0.07 6.38 4.39
C LEU A 182 -1.34 7.22 4.31
N THR A 183 -1.20 8.55 4.24
CA THR A 183 -2.34 9.47 4.36
C THR A 183 -2.43 10.45 3.19
N GLY A 184 -3.51 11.23 3.14
CA GLY A 184 -3.67 12.26 2.11
C GLY A 184 -2.71 13.44 2.23
N TYR A 185 -2.56 13.93 3.46
CA TYR A 185 -1.95 15.23 3.75
C TYR A 185 -1.00 15.21 4.96
N GLY A 186 -0.64 14.03 5.44
CA GLY A 186 0.22 13.85 6.61
C GLY A 186 -0.53 13.89 7.94
N PRO A 187 0.17 13.57 9.05
CA PRO A 187 -0.42 13.51 10.38
C PRO A 187 -0.64 14.88 11.03
N THR A 188 -0.04 15.94 10.47
CA THR A 188 -0.04 17.31 11.03
C THR A 188 -0.59 18.33 10.03
N GLY A 189 -0.85 19.55 10.52
CA GLY A 189 -1.30 20.66 9.67
C GLY A 189 -2.83 20.67 9.42
N PRO A 190 -3.31 21.70 8.70
CA PRO A 190 -4.73 22.02 8.60
C PRO A 190 -5.56 20.96 7.84
N TYR A 191 -4.92 20.12 7.03
CA TYR A 191 -5.58 19.08 6.23
C TYR A 191 -5.43 17.67 6.81
N SER A 192 -4.76 17.51 7.95
CA SER A 192 -4.50 16.19 8.57
C SER A 192 -5.74 15.35 8.89
N LYS A 193 -6.90 15.98 9.07
CA LYS A 193 -8.18 15.28 9.32
C LYS A 193 -9.05 15.10 8.08
N ARG A 194 -8.58 15.52 6.90
CA ARG A 194 -9.32 15.39 5.65
C ARG A 194 -9.00 14.05 4.98
N PRO A 195 -9.98 13.38 4.33
CA PRO A 195 -9.67 12.30 3.42
C PRO A 195 -8.87 12.84 2.22
N GLY A 196 -7.88 12.09 1.76
CA GLY A 196 -7.10 12.42 0.58
C GLY A 196 -7.22 11.35 -0.50
N TYR A 197 -7.19 11.81 -1.74
CA TYR A 197 -7.21 10.98 -2.94
C TYR A 197 -6.17 11.52 -3.92
N ASP A 198 -5.64 10.64 -4.77
CA ASP A 198 -4.65 10.98 -5.79
C ASP A 198 -4.96 12.28 -6.54
N VAL A 199 -6.18 12.42 -7.08
CA VAL A 199 -6.53 13.60 -7.88
C VAL A 199 -6.46 14.91 -7.09
N MET A 200 -6.78 14.87 -5.79
CA MET A 200 -6.72 16.05 -4.92
C MET A 200 -5.27 16.43 -4.63
N ALA A 201 -4.43 15.45 -4.30
CA ALA A 201 -3.01 15.68 -4.08
C ALA A 201 -2.28 16.11 -5.36
N ALA A 202 -2.59 15.49 -6.51
CA ALA A 202 -2.12 15.88 -7.83
C ALA A 202 -2.50 17.33 -8.20
N SER A 203 -3.73 17.74 -7.85
CA SER A 203 -4.20 19.11 -8.08
C SER A 203 -3.44 20.11 -7.22
N ILE A 204 -3.43 19.88 -5.89
CA ILE A 204 -2.85 20.82 -4.91
C ILE A 204 -1.32 20.86 -5.04
N GLY A 205 -0.69 19.72 -5.30
CA GLY A 205 0.76 19.58 -5.46
C GLY A 205 1.30 20.04 -6.82
N GLY A 206 0.47 20.56 -7.71
CA GLY A 206 0.91 21.18 -8.98
C GLY A 206 1.12 20.23 -10.16
N LEU A 207 0.88 18.92 -10.02
CA LEU A 207 1.05 17.98 -11.14
C LEU A 207 0.14 18.33 -12.32
N MET A 208 -1.11 18.67 -12.01
CA MET A 208 -2.11 18.94 -13.04
C MET A 208 -1.81 20.23 -13.80
N SER A 209 -1.20 21.24 -13.16
CA SER A 209 -0.88 22.51 -13.83
C SER A 209 0.23 22.38 -14.88
N VAL A 210 1.04 21.33 -14.78
CA VAL A 210 2.16 21.03 -15.68
C VAL A 210 1.87 19.85 -16.62
N THR A 211 0.63 19.36 -16.62
CA THR A 211 0.18 18.23 -17.43
C THR A 211 -0.92 18.68 -18.40
N GLY A 212 -0.76 18.34 -19.68
CA GLY A 212 -1.71 18.69 -20.74
C GLY A 212 -1.09 19.66 -21.75
N PRO A 213 -1.88 20.14 -22.73
CA PRO A 213 -1.40 21.07 -23.75
C PRO A 213 -0.91 22.39 -23.13
N ALA A 214 0.17 22.96 -23.68
CA ALA A 214 0.76 24.21 -23.17
C ALA A 214 -0.24 25.36 -22.94
N GLN A 215 -1.20 25.54 -23.87
CA GLN A 215 -2.27 26.55 -23.80
C GLN A 215 -3.64 25.97 -23.44
N GLY A 216 -3.66 24.78 -22.82
CA GLY A 216 -4.88 24.08 -22.40
C GLY A 216 -5.18 24.22 -20.90
N PRO A 217 -6.35 23.71 -20.46
CA PRO A 217 -6.65 23.58 -19.04
C PRO A 217 -5.75 22.51 -18.38
N PRO A 218 -5.48 22.61 -17.06
CA PRO A 218 -4.81 21.57 -16.29
C PRO A 218 -5.44 20.20 -16.50
N CYS A 219 -4.62 19.19 -16.79
CA CYS A 219 -5.09 17.83 -17.05
C CYS A 219 -4.61 16.85 -15.98
N LYS A 220 -5.43 15.87 -15.65
CA LYS A 220 -5.01 14.74 -14.81
C LYS A 220 -4.16 13.77 -15.64
N VAL A 221 -3.11 13.21 -15.03
CA VAL A 221 -2.41 12.04 -15.58
C VAL A 221 -3.38 10.85 -15.71
N GLY A 222 -3.24 10.06 -16.78
CA GLY A 222 -4.13 8.93 -17.09
C GLY A 222 -4.13 7.77 -16.10
N ILE A 223 -3.20 7.78 -15.14
CA ILE A 223 -3.13 6.87 -13.99
C ILE A 223 -2.95 7.70 -12.72
N ALA A 224 -3.23 7.08 -11.57
CA ALA A 224 -3.05 7.71 -10.26
C ALA A 224 -1.57 7.77 -9.88
N MET A 225 -0.83 8.67 -10.52
CA MET A 225 0.62 8.80 -10.40
C MET A 225 1.05 9.17 -8.99
N THR A 226 0.26 9.96 -8.26
CA THR A 226 0.57 10.36 -6.89
C THR A 226 0.51 9.16 -5.96
N ASP A 227 -0.51 8.31 -6.12
CA ASP A 227 -0.64 7.07 -5.34
C ASP A 227 0.54 6.13 -5.61
N LEU A 228 0.94 5.96 -6.87
CA LEU A 228 2.06 5.10 -7.25
C LEU A 228 3.40 5.63 -6.74
N ALA A 229 3.65 6.93 -6.87
CA ALA A 229 4.85 7.55 -6.31
C ALA A 229 4.90 7.39 -4.79
N THR A 230 3.78 7.63 -4.10
CA THR A 230 3.71 7.51 -2.63
C THR A 230 3.92 6.08 -2.19
N ALA A 231 3.40 5.11 -2.96
CA ALA A 231 3.65 3.70 -2.73
C ALA A 231 5.14 3.34 -2.81
N LEU A 232 5.86 3.91 -3.79
CA LEU A 232 7.30 3.67 -3.96
C LEU A 232 8.14 4.37 -2.87
N PHE A 233 7.75 5.55 -2.41
CA PHE A 233 8.34 6.19 -1.24
C PHE A 233 8.13 5.36 0.03
N ALA A 234 6.90 4.89 0.27
CA ALA A 234 6.57 4.02 1.40
C ALA A 234 7.35 2.69 1.35
N HIS A 235 7.42 2.06 0.19
CA HIS A 235 8.27 0.88 -0.06
C HIS A 235 9.74 1.16 0.31
N GLY A 236 10.31 2.27 -0.18
CA GLY A 236 11.70 2.64 0.12
C GLY A 236 11.93 2.91 1.61
N ALA A 237 11.01 3.60 2.26
CA ALA A 237 11.06 3.87 3.69
C ALA A 237 10.97 2.59 4.54
N ILE A 238 10.09 1.65 4.17
CA ILE A 238 9.98 0.34 4.83
C ILE A 238 11.28 -0.46 4.67
N MET A 239 11.87 -0.48 3.47
CA MET A 239 13.15 -1.14 3.23
C MET A 239 14.29 -0.53 4.08
N ALA A 240 14.38 0.80 4.14
CA ALA A 240 15.33 1.49 5.01
C ALA A 240 15.12 1.15 6.48
N ALA A 241 13.86 1.12 6.93
CA ALA A 241 13.51 0.78 8.30
C ALA A 241 13.83 -0.68 8.66
N LEU A 242 13.64 -1.62 7.73
CA LEU A 242 14.06 -3.02 7.92
C LEU A 242 15.58 -3.13 8.05
N ILE A 243 16.34 -2.38 7.26
CA ILE A 243 17.82 -2.33 7.35
C ILE A 243 18.26 -1.74 8.68
N GLU A 244 17.65 -0.63 9.13
CA GLU A 244 17.97 -0.04 10.42
C GLU A 244 17.66 -0.99 11.57
N ARG A 245 16.46 -1.59 11.57
CA ARG A 245 16.04 -2.58 12.56
C ARG A 245 17.00 -3.76 12.64
N SER A 246 17.60 -4.18 11.53
CA SER A 246 18.61 -5.26 11.52
C SER A 246 19.86 -4.92 12.34
N LYS A 247 20.15 -3.63 12.53
CA LYS A 247 21.30 -3.12 13.28
C LYS A 247 20.94 -2.76 14.71
N THR A 248 19.74 -2.24 14.94
CA THR A 248 19.33 -1.67 16.24
C THR A 248 18.39 -2.58 17.03
N GLY A 249 17.72 -3.53 16.36
CA GLY A 249 16.62 -4.31 16.92
C GLY A 249 15.33 -3.53 17.15
N ARG A 250 15.27 -2.24 16.76
CA ARG A 250 14.14 -1.34 17.02
C ARG A 250 13.36 -1.06 15.75
N GLY A 251 12.03 -1.09 15.86
CA GLY A 251 11.12 -0.60 14.85
C GLY A 251 10.96 0.92 14.91
N GLN A 252 10.18 1.46 13.99
CA GLN A 252 9.91 2.90 13.91
C GLN A 252 8.58 3.18 13.21
N LYS A 253 8.08 4.40 13.41
CA LYS A 253 6.93 4.92 12.69
C LYS A 253 7.38 5.62 11.41
N ILE A 254 6.73 5.30 10.31
CA ILE A 254 6.87 5.94 9.01
C ILE A 254 5.55 6.64 8.72
N ASP A 255 5.61 7.95 8.49
CA ASP A 255 4.48 8.74 8.01
C ASP A 255 4.76 9.12 6.55
N CYS A 256 3.97 8.58 5.63
CA CYS A 256 3.99 8.94 4.21
C CYS A 256 2.67 9.63 3.85
N ASP A 257 2.72 10.61 2.96
CA ASP A 257 1.51 11.25 2.47
C ASP A 257 1.56 11.66 1.00
N LEU A 258 0.37 11.69 0.39
CA LEU A 258 0.20 11.97 -1.03
C LEU A 258 0.67 13.38 -1.40
N LEU A 259 0.36 14.39 -0.57
CA LEU A 259 0.68 15.78 -0.89
C LEU A 259 2.20 16.03 -0.86
N SER A 260 2.87 15.64 0.22
CA SER A 260 4.33 15.78 0.35
C SER A 260 5.06 15.03 -0.76
N THR A 261 4.58 13.82 -1.09
CA THR A 261 5.10 13.03 -2.22
C THR A 261 4.94 13.79 -3.53
N GLN A 262 3.75 14.33 -3.79
CA GLN A 262 3.49 15.02 -5.05
C GLN A 262 4.36 16.27 -5.21
N VAL A 263 4.49 17.05 -4.13
CA VAL A 263 5.36 18.24 -4.10
C VAL A 263 6.82 17.83 -4.35
N ALA A 264 7.29 16.75 -3.74
CA ALA A 264 8.64 16.23 -3.98
C ALA A 264 8.86 15.82 -5.45
N CYS A 265 7.86 15.22 -6.08
CA CYS A 265 7.92 14.82 -7.49
C CYS A 265 7.97 16.00 -8.48
N MET A 266 7.66 17.23 -8.06
CA MET A 266 7.78 18.42 -8.93
C MET A 266 9.24 18.78 -9.25
N THR A 267 10.21 18.27 -8.47
CA THR A 267 11.65 18.29 -8.75
C THR A 267 12.17 19.61 -9.36
N ASN A 268 12.54 19.60 -10.65
CA ASN A 268 13.12 20.76 -11.32
C ASN A 268 12.13 21.92 -11.45
N LEU A 269 10.83 21.66 -11.64
CA LEU A 269 9.82 22.72 -11.79
C LEU A 269 9.63 23.49 -10.49
N ALA A 270 9.58 22.77 -9.36
CA ALA A 270 9.57 23.41 -8.04
C ALA A 270 10.86 24.21 -7.79
N SER A 271 12.02 23.67 -8.17
CA SER A 271 13.31 24.36 -8.03
C SER A 271 13.41 25.61 -8.90
N SER A 272 12.95 25.57 -10.16
CA SER A 272 12.90 26.72 -11.08
C SER A 272 12.05 27.86 -10.52
N TYR A 273 10.90 27.53 -9.93
CA TYR A 273 10.05 28.53 -9.30
C TYR A 273 10.70 29.09 -8.03
N LEU A 274 11.16 28.23 -7.10
CA LEU A 274 11.70 28.66 -5.81
C LEU A 274 13.01 29.46 -5.91
N ASN A 275 13.88 29.11 -6.86
CA ASN A 275 15.20 29.76 -7.00
C ASN A 275 15.22 30.82 -8.10
N GLY A 276 14.45 30.61 -9.18
CA GLY A 276 14.47 31.46 -10.36
C GLY A 276 13.24 32.35 -10.54
N ASN A 277 12.17 32.15 -9.75
CA ASN A 277 10.85 32.74 -9.98
C ASN A 277 10.32 32.47 -11.40
N VAL A 278 10.72 31.34 -11.99
CA VAL A 278 10.25 30.90 -13.31
C VAL A 278 9.20 29.83 -13.13
N GLU A 279 7.95 30.17 -13.47
CA GLU A 279 6.86 29.19 -13.55
C GLU A 279 6.91 28.47 -14.91
N GLU A 280 7.59 27.33 -14.94
CA GLU A 280 7.66 26.49 -16.12
C GLU A 280 6.38 25.66 -16.27
N ARG A 281 5.73 25.76 -17.43
CA ARG A 281 4.76 24.76 -17.90
C ARG A 281 5.44 23.85 -18.90
N ASN A 282 5.20 22.54 -18.76
CA ASN A 282 5.76 21.56 -19.68
C ASN A 282 5.32 21.90 -21.12
N PRO A 283 6.25 22.13 -22.07
CA PRO A 283 5.91 22.66 -23.40
C PRO A 283 5.33 21.61 -24.38
N THR A 284 4.87 20.45 -23.88
CA THR A 284 4.37 19.35 -24.72
C THR A 284 3.05 19.66 -25.41
#